data_AF-A0A9W6G286-F1
#
_entry.id   AF-A0A9W6G286-F1
#
_cell.length_a   1.000
_cell.length_b   1.000
_cell.length_c   1.000
_cell.angle_alpha   90.00
_cell.angle_beta   90.00
_cell.angle_gamma   90.00
#
_symmetry.space_group_name_H-M   'P 1'
#
loop_
_entity.id
_entity.type
_entity.pdbx_description
1 polymer ?
#
loop_
_entity_poly.entity_id
_entity_poly.type
_entity_poly.pdbx_seq_one_letter_code
_entity_poly.pdbx_strand_id
1 'polypeptide(L)' 'MEEPVFKFPFLSVAQVHSFSMDRPVSIIFGPDNMYWVVPDAIARELHRRGYQFCQ' A
#
# COMPACT_ATOMS: atom_id res chain seq x y z
N MET A 1 -18.05 2.45 0.27
CA MET A 1 -16.99 3.47 0.21
C MET A 1 -15.72 2.76 -0.18
N GLU A 2 -15.16 3.07 -1.34
CA GLU A 2 -13.81 2.62 -1.69
C GLU A 2 -12.84 3.29 -0.72
N GLU A 3 -12.03 2.52 0.00
CA GLU A 3 -11.03 3.09 0.90
C GLU A 3 -9.93 3.74 0.08
N PRO A 4 -9.39 4.90 0.50
CA PRO A 4 -8.39 5.60 -0.28
C PRO A 4 -7.08 4.82 -0.35
N VAL A 5 -6.58 4.64 -1.57
CA VAL A 5 -5.22 4.15 -1.86
C VAL A 5 -4.30 5.36 -1.98
N PHE A 6 -3.32 5.48 -1.10
CA PHE A 6 -2.32 6.55 -1.19
C PHE A 6 -1.13 6.06 -2.02
N LYS A 7 -0.62 6.90 -2.92
CA LYS A 7 0.44 6.52 -3.87
C LYS A 7 1.65 7.43 -3.72
N PHE A 8 2.83 6.83 -3.67
CA PHE A 8 4.09 7.54 -3.51
C PHE A 8 5.14 7.08 -4.52
N PRO A 9 5.98 7.98 -5.04
CA PRO A 9 7.03 7.63 -5.99
C PRO A 9 8.22 6.91 -5.33
N PHE A 10 8.36 7.00 -4.01
CA PHE A 10 9.49 6.42 -3.27
C PHE A 10 9.02 5.57 -2.09
N LEU A 11 9.65 4.41 -1.88
CA LEU A 11 9.32 3.49 -0.78
C LEU A 11 9.46 4.15 0.59
N SER A 12 10.52 4.95 0.79
CA SER A 12 10.77 5.65 2.06
C SER A 12 9.62 6.58 2.45
N VAL A 13 9.00 7.26 1.47
CA VAL A 13 7.85 8.14 1.73
C VAL A 13 6.61 7.31 2.07
N ALA A 14 6.38 6.21 1.35
CA ALA A 14 5.29 5.29 1.66
C ALA A 14 5.41 4.70 3.08
N GLN A 15 6.64 4.34 3.50
CA GLN A 15 6.93 3.86 4.85
C GLN A 15 6.61 4.91 5.91
N VAL A 16 7.11 6.15 5.76
CA VAL A 16 6.81 7.25 6.69
C VAL A 16 5.29 7.49 6.79
N HIS A 17 4.59 7.52 5.65
CA HIS A 17 3.14 7.67 5.65
C HIS A 17 2.44 6.50 6.35
N SER A 18 2.89 5.26 6.11
CA SER A 18 2.31 4.07 6.75
C SER A 18 2.38 4.11 8.27
N PHE A 19 3.46 4.67 8.85
CA PHE A 19 3.61 4.85 10.30
C PHE A 19 2.64 5.89 10.88
N SER A 20 2.18 6.85 10.06
CA SER A 20 1.23 7.88 10.49
C SER A 20 -0.24 7.46 10.42
N MET A 21 -0.53 6.23 9.95
CA MET A 21 -1.90 5.75 9.82
C MET A 21 -2.41 5.16 11.14
N ASP A 22 -3.60 5.59 11.56
CA ASP A 22 -4.27 5.07 12.77
C ASP A 22 -4.80 3.62 12.62
N ARG A 23 -4.50 2.97 11.50
CA ARG A 23 -5.00 1.64 11.15
C ARG A 23 -3.93 0.80 10.47
N PRO A 24 -4.03 -0.54 10.54
CA PRO A 24 -3.13 -1.44 9.81
C PRO A 24 -3.20 -1.19 8.30
N VAL A 25 -2.02 -0.96 7.72
CA VAL A 25 -1.83 -0.75 6.29
C VAL A 25 -0.62 -1.56 5.82
N SER A 26 -0.65 -1.89 4.53
CA SER A 26 0.41 -2.57 3.82
C SER A 26 0.92 -1.71 2.66
N ILE A 27 2.18 -1.88 2.30
CA ILE A 27 2.80 -1.22 1.15
C ILE A 27 2.92 -2.23 0.02
N ILE A 28 2.42 -1.87 -1.17
CA ILE A 28 2.43 -2.70 -2.37
C ILE A 28 3.11 -1.92 -3.50
N PHE A 29 3.95 -2.58 -4.29
CA PHE A 29 4.45 -1.99 -5.53
C PHE A 29 3.40 -2.15 -6.64
N GLY A 30 2.83 -1.03 -7.06
CA GLY A 30 1.76 -0.97 -8.04
C GLY A 30 2.22 -1.14 -9.49
N PRO A 31 1.30 -1.46 -10.41
CA PRO A 31 1.59 -1.58 -11.84
C PRO A 31 1.87 -0.22 -12.53
N ASP A 32 1.61 0.90 -11.84
CA ASP A 32 1.91 2.26 -12.28
C ASP A 32 3.31 2.74 -11.84
N ASN A 33 4.17 1.81 -11.39
CA ASN A 33 5.50 2.10 -10.82
C ASN A 33 5.46 3.00 -9.58
N MET A 34 4.37 2.95 -8.82
CA MET A 34 4.21 3.70 -7.56
C MET A 34 4.08 2.74 -6.37
N TYR A 35 4.49 3.21 -5.19
CA TYR A 35 4.26 2.52 -3.93
C TYR A 35 2.88 2.88 -3.38
N TRP A 36 2.02 1.88 -3.25
CA TRP A 36 0.65 2.02 -2.77
C TRP A 36 0.59 1.69 -1.28
N VAL A 37 0.15 2.64 -0.47
CA VAL A 37 -0.25 2.38 0.92
C VAL A 37 -1.73 2.07 0.92
N VAL A 38 -2.07 0.82 1.23
CA VAL A 38 -3.44 0.31 1.22
C VAL A 38 -3.80 -0.30 2.57
N PRO A 39 -5.06 -0.26 2.98
CA PRO A 39 -5.54 -1.02 4.14
C PRO A 39 -5.28 -2.52 3.99
N ASP A 40 -4.95 -3.20 5.08
CA ASP A 40 -4.62 -4.63 5.06
C ASP A 40 -5.74 -5.51 4.48
N ALA A 41 -6.99 -5.10 4.65
CA ALA A 41 -8.15 -5.78 4.07
C ALA A 41 -8.08 -5.83 2.53
N ILE A 42 -7.66 -4.72 1.91
CA ILE A 42 -7.44 -4.61 0.46
C ILE A 42 -6.14 -5.31 0.06
N ALA A 43 -5.10 -5.20 0.89
CA ALA A 43 -3.80 -5.77 0.61
C ALA A 43 -3.84 -7.29 0.41
N ARG A 44 -4.67 -8.00 1.19
CA ARG A 44 -4.88 -9.45 1.02
C ARG A 44 -5.49 -9.82 -0.33
N GLU A 45 -6.44 -9.00 -0.80
CA GLU A 45 -7.07 -9.21 -2.11
C GLU A 45 -6.07 -8.92 -3.24
N LEU A 46 -5.27 -7.86 -3.12
CA LEU A 46 -4.20 -7.56 -4.06
C LEU A 46 -3.14 -8.66 -4.08
N HIS A 47 -2.78 -9.22 -2.94
CA HIS A 47 -1.85 -10.34 -2.90
C HIS A 47 -2.36 -11.57 -3.67
N ARG A 48 -3.65 -11.90 -3.54
CA ARG A 48 -4.28 -12.99 -4.33
C ARG A 48 -4.24 -12.72 -5.83
N ARG A 49 -4.23 -11.45 -6.23
CA ARG A 49 -4.07 -11.02 -7.64
C ARG A 49 -2.61 -11.00 -8.10
N GLY A 50 -1.66 -11.39 -7.25
CA GLY A 50 -0.24 -11.53 -7.57
C GLY A 50 0.61 -10.29 -7.28
N TYR A 51 0.06 -9.27 -6.62
CA TYR A 51 0.85 -8.11 -6.22
C TYR A 51 1.83 -8.45 -5.08
N GLN A 52 3.04 -7.90 -5.16
CA GLN A 52 4.09 -8.10 -4.16
C GLN A 52 4.03 -7.02 -3.09
N PHE A 53 4.17 -7.45 -1.84
CA PHE A 53 4.36 -6.57 -0.70
C PHE A 53 5.79 -6.05 -0.64
N CYS A 54 5.93 -4.80 -0.23
CA CYS A 54 7.21 -4.25 0.19
C CYS A 54 7.40 -4.53 1.69
N GLN A 55 8.53 -5.15 2.06
CA GLN A 55 8.94 -5.35 3.45
C GLN A 55 9.67 -4.11 4.00
#